data_AF-A0A7I7RDQ9-F1
#
_entry.id   AF-A0A7I7RDQ9-F1
#
_cell.length_a   1.000
_cell.length_b   1.000
_cell.length_c   1.000
_cell.angle_alpha   90.00
_cell.angle_beta   90.00
_cell.angle_gamma   90.00
#
_symmetry.space_group_name_H-M   'P 1'
#
loop_
_entity.id
_entity.type
_entity.pdbx_description
1 polymer ?
#
loop_
_entity_poly.entity_id
_entity_poly.type
_entity_poly.pdbx_seq_one_letter_code
_entity_poly.pdbx_strand_id
1 'polypeptide(L)' 'MQKYSQTVNPSLSLADLAGLADKLSLPAGWSYQPRTLTSPLVVDIATKDACVTEDDLANSYSVQA' A
#
# COMPACT_ATOMS: atom_id res chain seq x y z
N MET A 1 -0.55 2.74 2.62
CA MET A 1 -0.36 1.28 2.82
C MET A 1 -1.06 0.88 4.10
N GLN A 2 -1.80 -0.23 4.08
CA GLN A 2 -2.51 -0.78 5.25
C GLN A 2 -1.75 -1.94 5.89
N LYS A 3 -1.24 -2.86 5.05
CA LYS A 3 -0.45 -3.99 5.49
C LYS A 3 0.86 -4.03 4.72
N TYR A 4 1.93 -4.22 5.47
CA TYR A 4 3.25 -4.53 4.97
C TYR A 4 3.50 -6.04 5.12
N SER A 5 4.08 -6.68 4.10
CA SER A 5 4.30 -8.12 4.05
C SER A 5 5.76 -8.44 3.71
N GLN A 6 6.28 -9.50 4.34
CA GLN A 6 7.60 -10.08 4.07
C GLN A 6 7.50 -11.50 3.49
N THR A 7 6.28 -11.95 3.16
CA THR A 7 6.06 -13.32 2.68
C THR A 7 6.72 -13.58 1.32
N VAL A 8 6.64 -12.61 0.40
CA VAL A 8 7.25 -12.71 -0.94
C VAL A 8 8.73 -12.34 -0.88
N ASN A 9 9.08 -11.31 -0.12
CA ASN A 9 10.45 -10.85 0.06
C ASN A 9 10.78 -10.71 1.56
N PRO A 10 11.41 -11.72 2.18
CA PRO A 10 11.79 -11.70 3.59
C PRO A 10 12.78 -10.61 3.96
N SER A 11 13.55 -10.13 2.98
CA SER A 11 14.58 -9.09 3.17
C SER A 11 14.05 -7.68 2.96
N LEU A 12 12.78 -7.51 2.55
CA LEU A 12 12.17 -6.19 2.45
C LEU A 12 12.21 -5.53 3.83
N SER A 13 12.60 -4.27 3.92
CA SER A 13 12.63 -3.52 5.19
C SER A 13 11.73 -2.27 5.12
N LEU A 14 11.44 -1.68 6.29
CA LEU A 14 10.70 -0.42 6.34
C LEU A 14 11.46 0.73 5.66
N ALA A 15 12.80 0.70 5.65
CA ALA A 15 13.62 1.71 4.99
C ALA A 15 13.51 1.65 3.47
N ASP A 16 13.24 0.46 2.91
CA ASP A 16 13.04 0.27 1.48
C ASP A 16 11.72 0.86 0.98
N LEU A 17 10.74 1.10 1.87
CA LEU A 17 9.41 1.56 1.48
C LEU A 17 9.47 2.87 0.70
N ALA A 18 10.34 3.81 1.07
CA ALA A 18 10.44 5.10 0.38
C ALA A 18 10.77 4.97 -1.11
N GLY A 19 11.52 3.93 -1.50
CA GLY A 19 11.92 3.64 -2.89
C GLY A 19 11.19 2.46 -3.51
N LEU A 20 10.08 2.01 -2.91
CA LEU A 20 9.41 0.79 -3.35
C LEU A 20 8.78 0.93 -4.73
N ALA A 21 8.38 2.14 -5.12
CA ALA A 21 7.75 2.42 -6.41
C ALA A 21 8.54 1.86 -7.60
N ASP A 22 9.88 1.93 -7.55
CA ASP A 22 10.77 1.46 -8.62
C ASP A 22 10.80 -0.07 -8.77
N LYS A 23 10.29 -0.79 -7.78
CA LYS A 23 10.26 -2.26 -7.72
C LYS A 23 8.87 -2.83 -8.01
N LEU A 24 7.84 -1.98 -8.11
CA LEU A 24 6.46 -2.40 -8.29
C LEU A 24 6.02 -2.30 -9.74
N SER A 25 5.26 -3.28 -10.19
CA SER A 25 4.57 -3.27 -11.48
C SER A 25 3.28 -2.45 -11.37
N LEU A 26 3.41 -1.13 -11.42
CA LEU A 26 2.27 -0.22 -11.30
C LEU A 26 1.47 -0.13 -12.61
N PRO A 27 0.13 -0.28 -12.58
CA PRO A 27 -0.70 0.00 -13.75
C PRO A 27 -0.59 1.47 -14.19
N ALA A 28 -0.92 1.73 -15.46
CA ALA A 28 -0.89 3.09 -15.99
C ALA A 28 -1.75 4.05 -15.14
N GLY A 29 -1.17 5.20 -14.77
CA GLY A 29 -1.84 6.23 -13.95
C GLY A 29 -1.76 5.99 -12.43
N TRP A 30 -1.13 4.92 -11.97
CA TRP A 30 -0.93 4.66 -10.55
C TRP A 30 0.39 5.23 -10.04
N SER A 31 0.39 5.67 -8.78
CA SER A 31 1.60 6.04 -8.06
C SER A 31 1.60 5.37 -6.69
N TYR A 32 2.80 5.02 -6.23
CA TYR A 32 3.02 4.48 -4.90
C TYR A 32 3.56 5.59 -3.99
N GLN A 33 3.00 5.70 -2.78
CA GLN A 33 3.52 6.60 -1.76
C GLN A 33 3.36 6.01 -0.35
N PRO A 34 4.46 5.83 0.41
CA PRO A 34 4.38 5.48 1.81
C PRO A 34 4.18 6.75 2.64
N ARG A 35 3.40 6.63 3.72
CA ARG A 35 3.28 7.70 4.72
C ARG A 35 3.16 7.10 6.11
N THR A 36 3.75 7.77 7.08
CA THR A 36 3.48 7.51 8.50
C THR A 36 2.23 8.26 8.90
N LEU A 37 1.27 7.56 9.49
CA LEU A 37 0.02 8.14 9.95
C LEU A 37 0.24 8.88 11.28
N THR A 38 -0.25 10.12 11.39
CA THR A 38 -0.26 10.90 12.64
C THR A 38 -1.56 10.74 13.43
N SER A 39 -2.56 10.09 12.82
CA SER A 39 -3.86 9.74 13.41
C SER A 39 -4.38 8.44 12.79
N PRO A 40 -5.34 7.74 13.43
CA PRO A 40 -5.93 6.54 12.86
C PRO A 40 -6.51 6.79 11.46
N LEU A 41 -6.17 5.91 10.51
CA LEU A 41 -6.77 5.92 9.19
C LEU A 41 -8.15 5.27 9.26
N VAL A 42 -9.19 6.02 8.88
CA VAL A 42 -10.56 5.52 8.72
C VAL A 42 -10.90 5.46 7.24
N VAL A 43 -11.31 4.27 6.78
CA VAL A 43 -11.87 4.07 5.44
C VAL A 43 -13.37 3.92 5.62
N ASP A 44 -14.12 4.97 5.28
CA ASP A 44 -15.58 4.95 5.39
C ASP A 44 -16.19 4.15 4.24
N ILE A 45 -16.89 3.08 4.60
CA ILE A 45 -17.56 2.15 3.69
C ILE A 45 -19.09 2.27 3.73
N ALA A 46 -19.64 3.22 4.50
CA ALA A 46 -21.09 3.36 4.66
C ALA A 46 -21.78 3.82 3.39
N THR A 47 -21.05 4.49 2.49
CA THR A 47 -21.61 5.08 1.25
C THR A 47 -20.88 4.63 -0.01
N LYS A 48 -19.77 3.89 0.12
CA LYS A 48 -18.91 3.46 -1.00
C LYS A 48 -18.28 2.11 -0.70
N ASP A 49 -18.07 1.31 -1.74
CA ASP A 49 -17.36 0.04 -1.62
C ASP A 49 -15.88 0.27 -1.28
N ALA A 50 -15.35 -0.54 -0.37
CA ALA A 50 -13.91 -0.58 -0.13
C ALA A 50 -13.22 -1.31 -1.29
N CYS A 51 -12.26 -0.63 -1.92
CA CYS A 51 -11.31 -1.28 -2.82
C CYS A 51 -10.01 -1.57 -2.07
N VAL A 52 -9.70 -2.86 -1.93
CA VAL A 52 -8.40 -3.33 -1.44
C VAL A 52 -7.57 -3.77 -2.64
N THR A 53 -6.39 -3.19 -2.80
CA THR A 53 -5.42 -3.61 -3.81
C THR A 53 -4.22 -4.27 -3.13
N GLU A 54 -3.64 -5.25 -3.82
CA GLU A 54 -2.43 -5.94 -3.40
C GLU A 54 -1.35 -5.73 -4.47
N ASP A 55 -0.12 -5.48 -4.05
CA ASP A 55 1.03 -5.34 -4.96
C ASP A 55 1.80 -6.65 -5.15
N ASP A 56 2.85 -6.61 -5.98
CA ASP A 56 3.72 -7.75 -6.31
C ASP A 56 4.39 -8.39 -5.09
N LEU A 57 4.45 -7.69 -3.95
CA LEU A 57 5.09 -8.14 -2.71
C LEU A 57 4.07 -8.55 -1.65
N ALA A 58 2.78 -8.66 -2.02
CA ALA A 58 1.66 -8.95 -1.14
C ALA A 58 1.45 -7.89 -0.04
N ASN A 59 1.87 -6.64 -0.27
CA ASN A 59 1.42 -5.52 0.57
C ASN A 59 0.02 -5.11 0.15
N SER A 60 -0.81 -4.74 1.12
CA SER A 60 -2.19 -4.32 0.84
C SER A 60 -2.43 -2.84 1.12
N TYR A 61 -3.30 -2.26 0.30
CA TYR A 61 -3.67 -0.86 0.30
C TYR A 61 -5.18 -0.72 0.25
N SER A 62 -5.72 0.25 0.98
CA SER A 62 -7.10 0.69 0.80
C SER A 62 -7.10 1.96 -0.04
N VAL A 63 -7.99 2.03 -1.03
CA VAL A 63 -8.23 3.27 -1.78
C VAL A 63 -8.97 4.26 -0.86
N GLN A 64 -8.50 5.50 -0.83
CA GLN A 64 -9.22 6.62 -0.21
C GLN A 64 -9.95 7.39 -1.31
N ALA A 65 -11.20 7.75 -1.07
CA ALA A 65 -12.00 8.60 -1.94
C ALA A 65 -11.81 10.10 -1.64
#